data_AF-A0A3S5DLF9-F1
#
_entry.id   AF-A0A3S5DLF9-F1
#
_cell.length_a   1.000
_cell.length_b   1.000
_cell.length_c   1.000
_cell.angle_alpha   90.00
_cell.angle_beta   90.00
_cell.angle_gamma   90.00
#
_symmetry.space_group_name_H-M   'P 1'
#
loop_
_entity.id
_entity.type
_entity.pdbx_description
1 polymer ?
#
loop_
_entity_poly.entity_id
_entity_poly.type
_entity_poly.pdbx_seq_one_letter_code
_entity_poly.pdbx_strand_id
1 'polypeptide(L)'
;MLAAKVCGRWRNGNPLTLMPSDAGAALPPDQLNAFHYVSDDVNQDDTLGLKCPIGSHIRRSNPRDGGVVGAGSPSHRIVRRAMPYGPEYDPAKPDQQKRGLIGYFINASLSNQFEFVTSQWALDSHFVKSATGPGGRNKATRCSTSAGGRVPRRQSRGPKLFHRRTARRQGTRKQAHHRLPRLIHTRGGAYCFFPSISGLRYLARLASG
;
A
#
# COMPACT_ATOMS: atom_id res chain seq x y z
N MET A 1 -3.41 -17.00 1.47
CA MET A 1 -3.21 -16.28 0.18
C MET A 1 -3.87 -14.89 0.11
N LEU A 2 -5.16 -14.68 0.46
CA LEU A 2 -5.82 -13.35 0.31
C LEU A 2 -5.10 -12.23 1.07
N ALA A 3 -4.75 -12.44 2.34
CA ALA A 3 -4.02 -11.45 3.13
C ALA A 3 -2.68 -11.06 2.47
N ALA A 4 -1.95 -12.04 1.93
CA ALA A 4 -0.70 -11.79 1.22
C ALA A 4 -0.93 -10.91 -0.02
N LYS A 5 -2.03 -11.11 -0.75
CA LYS A 5 -2.42 -10.29 -1.91
C LYS A 5 -2.90 -8.89 -1.55
N VAL A 6 -3.44 -8.69 -0.34
CA VAL A 6 -3.77 -7.34 0.18
C VAL A 6 -2.49 -6.61 0.59
N CYS A 7 -1.56 -7.31 1.24
CA CYS A 7 -0.32 -6.71 1.74
C CYS A 7 0.76 -6.55 0.65
N GLY A 8 0.84 -7.48 -0.31
CA GLY A 8 1.93 -7.69 -1.26
C GLY A 8 3.09 -8.54 -0.72
N ARG A 9 2.97 -9.06 0.50
CA ARG A 9 3.93 -9.95 1.17
C ARG A 9 3.20 -11.01 1.97
N TRP A 10 3.82 -12.19 2.10
CA TRP A 10 3.41 -13.21 3.04
C TRP A 10 3.68 -12.78 4.50
N ARG A 11 3.07 -13.48 5.46
CA ARG A 11 3.24 -13.19 6.90
C ARG A 11 4.69 -13.37 7.38
N ASN A 12 5.46 -14.23 6.74
CA ASN A 12 6.90 -14.41 6.98
C ASN A 12 7.77 -13.31 6.32
N GLY A 13 7.16 -12.34 5.63
CA GLY A 13 7.86 -11.22 4.99
C GLY A 13 8.15 -11.41 3.50
N ASN A 14 8.07 -12.62 2.96
CA ASN A 14 8.40 -12.90 1.56
C ASN A 14 7.53 -12.10 0.59
N PRO A 15 8.09 -11.42 -0.42
CA PRO A 15 7.31 -10.65 -1.39
C PRO A 15 6.61 -11.55 -2.41
N LEU A 16 5.37 -11.22 -2.75
CA LEU A 16 4.59 -11.98 -3.74
C LEU A 16 5.22 -11.98 -5.14
N THR A 17 6.01 -10.97 -5.46
CA THR A 17 6.72 -10.89 -6.75
C THR A 17 7.75 -12.01 -6.91
N LEU A 18 8.42 -12.41 -5.81
CA LEU A 18 9.42 -13.49 -5.80
C LEU A 18 8.79 -14.85 -5.46
N MET A 19 7.80 -14.87 -4.56
CA MET A 19 7.13 -16.08 -4.08
C MET A 19 5.61 -15.99 -4.35
N PRO A 20 5.14 -16.16 -5.60
CA PRO A 20 3.74 -15.88 -5.97
C PRO A 20 2.74 -16.94 -5.52
N SER A 21 3.19 -18.19 -5.37
CA SER A 21 2.32 -19.36 -5.16
C SER A 21 2.10 -19.69 -3.68
N ASP A 22 3.18 -19.75 -2.91
CA ASP A 22 3.17 -20.08 -1.49
C ASP A 22 4.24 -19.28 -0.72
N ALA A 23 4.19 -19.34 0.61
CA ALA A 23 5.05 -18.54 1.46
C ALA A 23 6.50 -19.05 1.51
N GLY A 24 6.73 -20.35 1.29
CA GLY A 24 8.02 -21.02 1.45
C GLY A 24 8.71 -20.76 2.80
N ALA A 25 10.00 -21.09 2.86
CA ALA A 25 10.89 -20.61 3.90
C ALA A 25 11.12 -19.09 3.75
N ALA A 26 11.37 -18.40 4.86
CA ALA A 26 11.70 -16.97 4.81
C ALA A 26 12.98 -16.77 3.99
N LEU A 27 12.93 -15.85 3.02
CA LEU A 27 14.10 -15.50 2.22
C LEU A 27 15.13 -14.76 3.09
N PRO A 28 16.42 -14.83 2.73
CA PRO A 28 17.47 -14.02 3.36
C PRO A 28 17.13 -12.51 3.37
N PRO A 29 17.50 -11.77 4.43
CA PRO A 29 17.15 -10.35 4.57
C PRO A 29 17.53 -9.45 3.38
N ASP A 30 18.68 -9.71 2.77
CA ASP A 30 19.19 -9.02 1.57
C ASP A 30 18.31 -9.26 0.33
N GLN A 31 17.65 -10.41 0.25
CA GLN A 31 16.79 -10.79 -0.87
C GLN A 31 15.34 -10.31 -0.70
N LEU A 32 14.87 -10.09 0.55
CA LEU A 32 13.49 -9.71 0.85
C LEU A 32 13.00 -8.45 0.12
N ASN A 33 13.92 -7.59 -0.32
CA ASN A 33 13.60 -6.33 -0.99
C ASN A 33 14.18 -6.21 -2.41
N ALA A 34 14.92 -7.21 -2.89
CA ALA A 34 15.59 -7.25 -4.18
C ALA A 34 14.60 -7.65 -5.30
N PHE A 35 13.64 -6.77 -5.59
CA PHE A 35 12.68 -7.00 -6.67
C PHE A 35 12.17 -5.69 -7.27
N HIS A 36 11.69 -5.80 -8.50
CA HIS A 36 11.03 -4.75 -9.27
C HIS A 36 9.70 -5.28 -9.79
N TYR A 37 8.81 -4.40 -10.26
CA TYR A 37 7.52 -4.86 -10.82
C TYR A 37 7.51 -4.93 -12.34
N VAL A 38 8.42 -4.22 -13.00
CA VAL A 38 8.59 -4.14 -14.44
C VAL A 38 9.91 -4.80 -14.80
N SER A 39 9.89 -5.62 -15.83
CA SER A 39 11.08 -6.32 -16.33
C SER A 39 10.90 -6.61 -17.82
N ASP A 40 12.01 -6.61 -18.57
CA ASP A 40 12.01 -7.05 -19.97
C ASP A 40 11.89 -8.58 -20.09
N ASP A 41 12.31 -9.33 -19.06
CA ASP A 41 12.02 -10.76 -18.95
C ASP A 41 10.55 -10.98 -18.59
N VAL A 42 9.79 -11.55 -19.53
CA VAL A 42 8.36 -11.87 -19.43
C VAL A 42 8.04 -12.75 -18.21
N ASN A 43 8.96 -13.63 -17.81
CA ASN A 43 8.75 -14.50 -16.64
C ASN A 43 8.90 -13.72 -15.33
N GLN A 44 9.65 -12.63 -15.32
CA GLN A 44 9.89 -11.79 -14.15
C GLN A 44 8.92 -10.61 -14.10
N ASP A 45 8.45 -10.12 -15.25
CA ASP A 45 7.53 -8.99 -15.37
C ASP A 45 6.24 -9.20 -14.56
N ASP A 46 5.88 -8.17 -13.80
CA ASP A 46 4.63 -8.09 -13.06
C ASP A 46 3.93 -6.75 -13.32
N THR A 47 4.15 -6.14 -14.50
CA THR A 47 3.54 -4.86 -14.88
C THR A 47 2.01 -4.93 -14.76
N LEU A 48 1.42 -6.06 -15.12
CA LEU A 48 -0.03 -6.30 -15.05
C LEU A 48 -0.55 -6.69 -13.64
N GLY A 49 0.34 -6.88 -12.66
CA GLY A 49 -0.01 -7.27 -11.29
C GLY A 49 -0.63 -8.65 -11.17
N LEU A 50 -0.12 -9.61 -11.93
CA LEU A 50 -0.56 -11.00 -11.91
C LEU A 50 0.03 -11.76 -10.71
N LYS A 51 1.26 -11.42 -10.28
CA LYS A 51 1.91 -11.97 -9.09
C LYS A 51 1.53 -11.15 -7.85
N CYS A 52 1.94 -9.88 -7.81
CA CYS A 52 1.63 -8.92 -6.76
C CYS A 52 0.58 -7.93 -7.28
N PRO A 53 -0.69 -8.01 -6.83
CA PRO A 53 -1.74 -7.13 -7.32
C PRO A 53 -1.37 -5.65 -7.27
N ILE A 54 -1.78 -4.88 -8.26
CA ILE A 54 -1.60 -3.40 -8.30
C ILE A 54 -2.19 -2.75 -7.04
N GLY A 55 -3.28 -3.33 -6.52
CA GLY A 55 -3.91 -2.92 -5.27
C GLY A 55 -3.19 -3.34 -3.99
N SER A 56 -2.02 -3.98 -4.04
CA SER A 56 -1.31 -4.42 -2.83
C SER A 56 -0.75 -3.22 -2.06
N HIS A 57 -0.81 -3.27 -0.73
CA HIS A 57 -0.34 -2.19 0.14
C HIS A 57 1.09 -1.74 -0.20
N ILE A 58 2.05 -2.68 -0.26
CA ILE A 58 3.45 -2.30 -0.56
C ILE A 58 3.64 -1.75 -1.98
N ARG A 59 2.81 -2.14 -2.95
CA ARG A 59 2.89 -1.67 -4.34
C ARG A 59 2.29 -0.29 -4.52
N ARG A 60 1.25 0.04 -3.77
CA ARG A 60 0.69 1.39 -3.72
C ARG A 60 1.57 2.35 -2.93
N SER A 61 2.10 1.92 -1.80
CA SER A 61 2.96 2.76 -0.96
C SER A 61 4.38 2.93 -1.52
N ASN A 62 4.83 2.02 -2.39
CA ASN A 62 6.06 2.15 -3.16
C ASN A 62 5.91 1.39 -4.49
N PRO A 63 5.55 2.09 -5.59
CA PRO A 63 5.41 1.47 -6.91
C PRO A 63 6.73 1.06 -7.54
N ARG A 64 7.87 1.33 -6.91
CA ARG A 64 9.22 1.12 -7.43
C ARG A 64 9.37 1.75 -8.81
N ASP A 65 9.43 0.91 -9.83
CA ASP A 65 9.63 1.14 -11.26
C ASP A 65 8.32 1.14 -12.06
N GLY A 66 7.17 0.94 -11.41
CA GLY A 66 5.86 1.00 -12.04
C GLY A 66 5.45 2.41 -12.48
N GLY A 67 4.82 2.52 -13.65
CA GLY A 67 4.27 3.76 -14.19
C GLY A 67 3.04 4.28 -13.43
N VAL A 68 3.23 5.27 -12.55
CA VAL A 68 2.18 5.84 -11.68
C VAL A 68 2.00 7.34 -11.86
N VAL A 69 0.87 7.85 -11.39
CA VAL A 69 0.58 9.30 -11.34
C VAL A 69 1.58 10.04 -10.45
N GLY A 70 1.92 11.27 -10.84
CA GLY A 70 2.97 12.08 -10.23
C GLY A 70 4.38 11.70 -10.66
N ALA A 71 5.35 12.12 -9.85
CA ALA A 71 6.73 11.70 -9.97
C ALA A 71 6.87 10.23 -9.53
N GLY A 72 7.94 9.57 -9.95
CA GLY A 72 8.19 8.17 -9.59
C GLY A 72 8.47 7.99 -8.10
N SER A 73 8.61 6.73 -7.67
CA SER A 73 8.88 6.33 -6.28
C SER A 73 10.01 7.09 -5.57
N PRO A 74 11.15 7.46 -6.21
CA PRO A 74 12.23 8.18 -5.53
C PRO A 74 11.79 9.50 -4.88
N SER A 75 10.86 10.23 -5.51
CA SER A 75 10.40 11.54 -5.03
C SER A 75 9.42 11.48 -3.87
N HIS A 76 8.89 10.29 -3.54
CA HIS A 76 7.79 10.11 -2.60
C HIS A 76 8.13 9.16 -1.44
N ARG A 77 9.43 8.89 -1.20
CA ARG A 77 9.86 7.97 -0.13
C ARG A 77 9.57 8.54 1.25
N ILE A 78 9.16 7.68 2.19
CA ILE A 78 8.86 8.05 3.58
C ILE A 78 9.60 7.08 4.52
N VAL A 79 10.20 7.60 5.59
CA VAL A 79 10.75 6.76 6.66
C VAL A 79 9.64 6.47 7.67
N ARG A 80 9.42 5.19 7.96
CA ARG A 80 8.37 4.74 8.90
C ARG A 80 9.00 4.29 10.21
N ARG A 81 8.57 4.87 11.33
CA ARG A 81 8.94 4.45 12.68
C ARG A 81 7.66 4.24 13.48
N ALA A 82 7.20 2.99 13.55
CA ALA A 82 5.92 2.67 14.15
C ALA A 82 5.99 1.37 14.95
N MET A 83 5.10 1.25 15.93
CA MET A 83 4.97 0.09 16.81
C MET A 83 3.48 -0.27 17.00
N PRO A 84 3.16 -1.55 17.21
CA PRO A 84 1.81 -1.96 17.56
C PRO A 84 1.41 -1.41 18.95
N TYR A 85 0.10 -1.23 19.16
CA TYR A 85 -0.47 -0.97 20.49
C TYR A 85 -1.64 -1.90 20.77
N GLY A 86 -1.92 -2.10 22.06
CA GLY A 86 -2.96 -3.02 22.53
C GLY A 86 -2.45 -4.47 22.61
N PRO A 87 -3.26 -5.38 23.17
CA PRO A 87 -2.89 -6.77 23.29
C PRO A 87 -2.86 -7.47 21.93
N GLU A 88 -2.05 -8.53 21.87
CA GLU A 88 -2.04 -9.45 20.73
C GLU A 88 -3.44 -10.06 20.51
N TYR A 89 -3.76 -10.40 19.27
CA TYR A 89 -5.03 -11.03 18.94
C TYR A 89 -4.87 -12.55 18.96
N ASP A 90 -5.65 -13.22 19.81
CA ASP A 90 -5.77 -14.68 19.79
C ASP A 90 -6.98 -15.10 18.95
N PRO A 91 -6.79 -15.76 17.80
CA PRO A 91 -7.89 -16.27 17.00
C PRO A 91 -8.74 -17.33 17.71
N ALA A 92 -8.20 -18.06 18.69
CA ALA A 92 -8.92 -19.05 19.46
C ALA A 92 -9.79 -18.43 20.56
N LYS A 93 -9.48 -17.20 20.97
CA LYS A 93 -10.23 -16.42 21.98
C LYS A 93 -10.50 -15.00 21.50
N PRO A 94 -11.44 -14.82 20.55
CA PRO A 94 -11.72 -13.51 19.99
C PRO A 94 -12.22 -12.52 21.05
N ASP A 95 -11.62 -11.34 21.09
CA ASP A 95 -12.01 -10.23 21.96
C ASP A 95 -12.39 -8.97 21.17
N GLN A 96 -12.88 -7.96 21.89
CA GLN A 96 -13.20 -6.63 21.35
C GLN A 96 -12.20 -5.55 21.80
N GLN A 97 -11.00 -5.95 22.25
CA GLN A 97 -10.00 -5.02 22.73
C GLN A 97 -9.44 -4.16 21.60
N LYS A 98 -9.16 -2.89 21.90
CA LYS A 98 -8.60 -1.95 20.93
C LYS A 98 -7.14 -2.30 20.67
N ARG A 99 -6.80 -2.46 19.39
CA ARG A 99 -5.45 -2.76 18.90
C ARG A 99 -5.18 -2.03 17.60
N GLY A 100 -3.91 -1.76 17.32
CA GLY A 100 -3.53 -1.07 16.09
C GLY A 100 -2.05 -0.72 16.00
N LEU A 101 -1.75 0.36 15.28
CA LEU A 101 -0.40 0.85 15.05
C LEU A 101 -0.33 2.34 15.42
N ILE A 102 0.74 2.75 16.10
CA ILE A 102 1.08 4.15 16.36
C ILE A 102 2.51 4.40 15.89
N GLY A 103 2.77 5.57 15.30
CA GLY A 103 4.12 5.91 14.87
C GLY A 103 4.22 7.15 14.00
N TYR A 104 5.43 7.38 13.53
CA TYR A 104 5.84 8.51 12.72
C TYR A 104 6.04 8.09 11.26
N PHE A 105 5.59 8.97 10.36
CA PHE A 105 5.89 8.95 8.93
C PHE A 105 6.80 10.15 8.64
N ILE A 106 8.11 9.95 8.75
CA ILE A 106 9.11 11.01 8.69
C ILE A 106 9.44 11.31 7.22
N ASN A 107 9.35 12.58 6.86
CA ASN A 107 9.52 13.08 5.50
C ASN A 107 9.97 14.55 5.51
N ALA A 108 10.45 15.05 4.37
CA ALA A 108 10.92 16.44 4.22
C ALA A 108 9.82 17.38 3.71
N SER A 109 8.82 16.83 3.00
CA SER A 109 7.67 17.55 2.46
C SER A 109 6.41 16.71 2.67
N LEU A 110 5.53 17.17 3.56
CA LEU A 110 4.27 16.50 3.86
C LEU A 110 3.39 16.35 2.62
N SER A 111 3.26 17.44 1.85
CA SER A 111 2.45 17.50 0.64
C SER A 111 2.95 16.54 -0.43
N ASN A 112 4.26 16.55 -0.71
CA ASN A 112 4.84 15.70 -1.74
C ASN A 112 4.97 14.24 -1.30
N GLN A 113 5.08 13.93 0.00
CA GLN A 113 5.34 12.57 0.46
C GLN A 113 4.09 11.97 1.12
N PHE A 114 3.81 12.30 2.38
CA PHE A 114 2.74 11.64 3.15
C PHE A 114 1.35 11.84 2.54
N GLU A 115 1.00 13.07 2.18
CA GLU A 115 -0.32 13.41 1.64
C GLU A 115 -0.50 12.87 0.23
N PHE A 116 0.54 12.98 -0.61
CA PHE A 116 0.52 12.44 -1.97
C PHE A 116 0.38 10.92 -1.98
N VAL A 117 1.23 10.20 -1.24
CA VAL A 117 1.17 8.73 -1.16
C VAL A 117 -0.18 8.27 -0.61
N THR A 118 -0.73 8.96 0.39
CA THR A 118 -2.03 8.58 0.96
C THR A 118 -3.18 8.87 -0.02
N SER A 119 -3.27 10.09 -0.53
CA SER A 119 -4.41 10.51 -1.36
C SER A 119 -4.35 9.94 -2.79
N GLN A 120 -3.24 10.16 -3.49
CA GLN A 120 -3.10 9.81 -4.91
C GLN A 120 -2.76 8.34 -5.10
N TRP A 121 -1.92 7.79 -4.22
CA TRP A 121 -1.47 6.41 -4.38
C TRP A 121 -2.27 5.41 -3.60
N ALA A 122 -2.70 5.64 -2.36
CA ALA A 122 -3.42 4.63 -1.56
C ALA A 122 -4.95 4.68 -1.76
N LEU A 123 -5.51 5.88 -1.93
CA LEU A 123 -6.96 6.08 -1.97
C LEU A 123 -7.53 6.22 -3.38
N ASP A 124 -6.81 6.85 -4.31
CA ASP A 124 -7.34 7.09 -5.66
C ASP A 124 -7.32 5.82 -6.54
N SER A 125 -8.39 5.61 -7.31
CA SER A 125 -8.48 4.51 -8.27
C SER A 125 -7.67 4.71 -9.57
N HIS A 126 -7.19 5.93 -9.82
CA HIS A 126 -6.41 6.35 -10.99
C HIS A 126 -4.89 6.30 -10.78
N PHE A 127 -4.43 5.69 -9.68
CA PHE A 127 -3.02 5.57 -9.28
C PHE A 127 -2.02 5.19 -10.41
N VAL A 128 -2.39 4.27 -11.31
CA VAL A 128 -1.53 3.81 -12.41
C VAL A 128 -1.83 4.54 -13.71
N LYS A 129 -0.79 5.02 -14.40
CA LYS A 129 -0.92 5.75 -15.68
C LYS A 129 -1.42 4.84 -16.81
N SER A 130 -1.12 3.54 -16.77
CA SER A 130 -1.68 2.55 -17.71
C SER A 130 -1.72 1.14 -17.10
N ALA A 131 -2.80 0.83 -16.40
CA ALA A 131 -3.27 -0.56 -16.27
C ALA A 131 -4.60 -0.73 -17.01
N THR A 132 -4.70 -0.11 -18.19
CA THR A 132 -5.78 -0.39 -19.12
C THR A 132 -5.53 -1.78 -19.68
N GLY A 133 -6.24 -2.78 -19.15
CA GLY A 133 -6.50 -3.98 -19.93
C GLY A 133 -7.14 -3.61 -21.28
N PRO A 134 -7.20 -4.53 -22.26
CA PRO A 134 -7.52 -4.28 -23.67
C PRO A 134 -8.91 -3.65 -23.99
N GLY A 135 -9.66 -3.12 -23.01
CA GLY A 135 -10.96 -2.49 -23.18
C GLY A 135 -11.04 -0.99 -22.84
N GLY A 136 -9.91 -0.27 -22.87
CA GLY A 136 -9.85 1.19 -22.76
C GLY A 136 -10.04 1.79 -21.34
N ARG A 137 -9.97 3.13 -21.25
CA ARG A 137 -9.95 3.92 -19.99
C ARG A 137 -11.13 3.62 -19.05
N ASN A 138 -12.29 3.22 -19.59
CA ASN A 138 -13.50 2.90 -18.82
C ASN A 138 -13.46 1.54 -18.09
N LYS A 139 -12.50 0.68 -18.43
CA LYS A 139 -12.29 -0.66 -17.82
C LYS A 139 -10.96 -0.79 -17.07
N ALA A 140 -10.30 0.33 -16.75
CA ALA A 140 -9.14 0.33 -15.87
C ALA A 140 -9.44 -0.44 -14.57
N THR A 141 -8.48 -1.24 -14.12
CA THR A 141 -8.56 -1.99 -12.87
C THR A 141 -8.59 -0.99 -11.71
N ARG A 142 -9.79 -0.49 -11.40
CA ARG A 142 -10.04 0.30 -10.19
C ARG A 142 -9.80 -0.63 -9.01
N CYS A 143 -8.69 -0.44 -8.30
CA CYS A 143 -8.45 -0.99 -6.98
C CYS A 143 -8.39 0.21 -6.03
N SER A 144 -8.99 0.10 -4.85
CA SER A 144 -8.73 1.01 -3.73
C SER A 144 -8.42 0.15 -2.50
N THR A 145 -7.36 0.47 -1.77
CA THR A 145 -6.98 -0.28 -0.57
C THR A 145 -7.77 0.14 0.66
N SER A 146 -7.81 -0.75 1.65
CA SER A 146 -8.43 -0.58 2.98
C SER A 146 -7.71 0.43 3.91
N ALA A 147 -6.70 1.15 3.42
CA ALA A 147 -5.98 2.17 4.18
C ALA A 147 -6.68 3.54 4.06
N GLY A 148 -7.68 3.76 4.93
CA GLY A 148 -8.07 5.05 5.51
C GLY A 148 -8.26 6.31 4.64
N GLY A 149 -9.51 6.67 4.33
CA GLY A 149 -9.94 8.06 4.04
C GLY A 149 -11.26 8.12 3.27
N ARG A 150 -12.24 8.94 3.70
CA ARG A 150 -13.44 9.26 2.91
C ARG A 150 -13.06 10.35 1.91
N VAL A 151 -13.30 10.12 0.61
CA VAL A 151 -13.56 11.21 -0.32
C VAL A 151 -15.07 11.44 -0.31
N PRO A 152 -15.59 12.64 -0.01
CA PRO A 152 -17.02 12.92 -0.16
C PRO A 152 -17.30 13.08 -1.65
N ARG A 153 -17.44 11.97 -2.37
CA ARG A 153 -18.02 11.99 -3.71
C ARG A 153 -19.00 10.85 -3.85
N ARG A 154 -20.26 11.24 -3.98
CA ARG A 154 -21.42 10.43 -4.33
C ARG A 154 -21.10 9.58 -5.56
N GLN A 155 -20.58 8.37 -5.37
CA GLN A 155 -20.49 7.34 -6.40
C GLN A 155 -21.14 6.07 -5.85
N SER A 156 -22.34 5.77 -6.34
CA SER A 156 -23.17 4.61 -5.97
C SER A 156 -22.60 3.25 -6.42
N ARG A 157 -21.27 3.11 -6.55
CA ARG A 157 -20.60 1.86 -6.91
C ARG A 157 -19.31 1.74 -6.09
N GLY A 158 -19.39 0.94 -5.01
CA GLY A 158 -18.27 0.67 -4.12
C GLY A 158 -17.06 0.07 -4.85
N PRO A 159 -15.86 0.18 -4.26
CA PRO A 159 -14.63 -0.21 -4.93
C PRO A 159 -14.55 -1.73 -5.18
N LYS A 160 -14.07 -2.10 -6.37
CA LYS A 160 -13.75 -3.49 -6.73
C LYS A 160 -12.30 -3.75 -6.35
N LEU A 161 -12.04 -4.88 -5.69
CA LEU A 161 -10.79 -5.05 -4.95
C LEU A 161 -9.72 -5.83 -5.72
N PHE A 162 -10.10 -6.82 -6.53
CA PHE A 162 -9.16 -7.73 -7.18
C PHE A 162 -9.67 -8.25 -8.52
N HIS A 163 -8.73 -8.54 -9.43
CA HIS A 163 -8.99 -9.29 -10.65
C HIS A 163 -8.24 -10.61 -10.58
N ARG A 164 -8.95 -11.72 -10.36
CA ARG A 164 -8.40 -13.05 -10.64
C ARG A 164 -8.77 -13.41 -12.08
N ARG A 165 -7.79 -13.57 -12.98
CA ARG A 165 -8.04 -14.24 -14.26
C ARG A 165 -8.09 -15.74 -14.00
N THR A 166 -9.28 -16.32 -13.99
CA THR A 166 -9.42 -17.77 -14.18
C THR A 166 -9.46 -18.01 -15.68
N ALA A 167 -8.45 -18.71 -16.22
CA ALA A 167 -8.50 -19.17 -17.61
C ALA A 167 -9.56 -20.27 -17.71
N ARG A 168 -10.67 -19.98 -18.37
CA ARG A 168 -11.58 -21.00 -18.90
C ARG A 168 -11.65 -20.78 -20.40
N ARG A 169 -11.73 -21.87 -21.15
CA ARG A 169 -11.67 -21.99 -22.62
C ARG A 169 -12.73 -21.15 -23.39
N GLN A 170 -13.62 -20.47 -22.68
CA GLN A 170 -14.58 -19.49 -23.21
C GLN A 170 -14.77 -18.35 -22.19
N GLY A 171 -14.20 -17.17 -22.46
CA GLY A 171 -14.51 -15.92 -21.75
C GLY A 171 -13.85 -15.72 -20.38
N THR A 172 -13.05 -14.65 -20.26
CA THR A 172 -12.50 -14.19 -18.97
C THR A 172 -13.60 -13.57 -18.10
N ARG A 173 -14.11 -14.29 -17.09
CA ARG A 173 -15.02 -13.71 -16.09
C ARG A 173 -14.20 -13.03 -14.98
N LYS A 174 -14.30 -11.70 -14.88
CA LYS A 174 -13.73 -10.94 -13.75
C LYS A 174 -14.54 -11.26 -12.48
N GLN A 175 -14.10 -12.23 -11.68
CA GLN A 175 -14.71 -12.47 -10.37
C GLN A 175 -14.26 -11.37 -9.39
N ALA A 176 -15.14 -10.39 -9.17
CA ALA A 176 -14.98 -9.40 -8.12
C ALA A 176 -15.42 -10.06 -6.79
N HIS A 177 -14.45 -10.51 -6.01
CA HIS A 177 -14.71 -11.08 -4.69
C HIS A 177 -14.92 -9.95 -3.66
N HIS A 178 -16.06 -10.05 -2.96
CA HIS A 178 -16.45 -9.50 -1.65
C HIS A 178 -16.13 -8.02 -1.33
N ARG A 179 -17.16 -7.27 -0.89
CA ARG A 179 -16.96 -5.99 -0.21
C ARG A 179 -16.19 -6.26 1.09
N LEU A 180 -14.88 -6.00 1.12
CA LEU A 180 -14.15 -6.06 2.37
C LEU A 180 -14.62 -4.93 3.30
N PRO A 181 -14.86 -5.21 4.58
CA PRO A 181 -15.10 -4.15 5.54
C PRO A 181 -13.84 -3.28 5.68
N ARG A 182 -14.03 -2.09 6.24
CA ARG A 182 -12.90 -1.25 6.64
C ARG A 182 -12.16 -1.98 7.77
N LEU A 183 -10.87 -2.24 7.56
CA LEU A 183 -10.02 -2.92 8.55
C LEU A 183 -9.20 -1.94 9.40
N ILE A 184 -9.02 -0.71 8.92
CA ILE A 184 -8.20 0.31 9.58
C ILE A 184 -9.02 1.59 9.78
N HIS A 185 -9.05 2.08 11.02
CA HIS A 185 -9.70 3.32 11.42
C HIS A 185 -8.68 4.27 12.03
N THR A 186 -8.41 5.39 11.36
CA THR A 186 -7.60 6.47 11.92
C THR A 186 -8.33 7.10 13.10
N ARG A 187 -7.69 7.14 14.28
CA ARG A 187 -8.27 7.72 15.50
C ARG A 187 -7.79 9.13 15.80
N GLY A 188 -6.65 9.52 15.23
CA GLY A 188 -6.06 10.83 15.38
C GLY A 188 -4.73 10.89 14.65
N GLY A 189 -4.17 12.09 14.58
CA GLY A 189 -2.85 12.36 13.99
C GLY A 189 -2.52 13.84 14.16
N ALA A 190 -1.24 14.16 14.07
CA ALA A 190 -0.73 15.52 14.09
C ALA A 190 0.41 15.66 13.09
N TYR A 191 0.55 16.84 12.50
CA TYR A 191 1.75 17.22 11.78
C TYR A 191 2.70 17.91 12.74
N CYS A 192 3.87 17.30 12.91
CA CYS A 192 4.89 17.76 13.83
C CYS A 192 6.16 18.07 13.05
N PHE A 193 6.91 19.06 13.53
CA PHE A 193 8.23 19.38 13.02
C PHE A 193 9.30 18.87 14.00
N PHE A 194 10.32 18.20 13.47
CA PHE A 194 11.48 17.74 14.24
C PHE A 194 12.66 18.69 13.95
N PRO A 195 12.82 19.78 14.72
CA PRO A 195 13.95 20.69 14.54
C PRO A 195 15.28 19.96 14.77
N SER A 196 16.34 20.49 14.17
CA SER A 196 17.70 20.05 14.48
C SER A 196 18.04 20.38 15.94
N ILE A 197 19.08 19.73 16.48
CA ILE A 197 19.58 20.03 17.83
C ILE A 197 19.96 21.51 17.95
N SER A 198 20.57 22.10 16.92
CA SER A 198 20.89 23.54 16.90
C SER A 198 19.62 24.40 16.88
N GLY A 199 18.58 23.99 16.15
CA GLY A 199 17.28 24.67 16.14
C GLY A 199 16.59 24.64 17.50
N LEU A 200 16.62 23.51 18.20
CA LEU A 200 16.11 23.40 19.58
C LEU A 200 16.86 24.34 20.53
N ARG A 201 18.20 24.37 20.46
CA ARG A 201 19.03 25.27 21.27
C ARG A 201 18.72 26.74 21.02
N TYR A 202 18.46 27.11 19.76
CA TYR A 202 18.04 28.46 19.40
C TYR A 202 16.68 28.82 20.01
N LEU A 203 15.66 27.96 19.82
CA LEU A 203 14.32 28.18 20.35
C LEU A 203 14.30 28.28 21.88
N ALA A 204 15.08 27.45 22.58
CA ALA A 204 15.17 27.48 24.04
C ALA A 204 15.70 28.83 24.58
N ARG A 205 16.64 29.46 23.86
CA ARG A 205 17.19 30.78 24.25
C ARG A 205 16.18 31.91 24.07
N LEU A 206 15.33 31.84 23.05
CA LEU A 206 14.27 32.84 22.83
C LEU A 206 13.22 32.85 23.95
N ALA A 207 13.03 31.75 24.66
CA ALA A 207 12.04 31.64 25.74
C ALA A 207 12.55 32.16 27.10
N SER A 208 13.85 32.48 27.22
CA SER A 208 14.49 32.92 28.47
C SER A 208 14.77 34.43 28.55
N GLY A 209 14.36 35.21 27.54
CA GLY A 209 14.48 36.67 27.51
C GLY A 209 13.12 37.30 27.24
#